data_AF-A0A4U5UHI7-F1
#
_entry.id   AF-A0A4U5UHI7-F1
#
_cell.length_a   1.000
_cell.length_b   1.000
_cell.length_c   1.000
_cell.angle_alpha   90.00
_cell.angle_beta   90.00
_cell.angle_gamma   90.00
#
_symmetry.space_group_name_H-M   'P 1'
#
loop_
_entity.id
_entity.type
_entity.pdbx_description
1 polymer ?
#
loop_
_entity_poly.entity_id
_entity_poly.type
_entity_poly.pdbx_seq_one_letter_code
_entity_poly.pdbx_strand_id
1 'polypeptide(L)'
;MCNTKVECPEESYGFYIQSGAANVMPPKICLQNKPVLGMILNNAGIGINIVIVNDVQPLIDFLKSIDKGSVVLIATYDEPASKLNDEARKLMAELGSTAVQSLRFRDSWVFVGGRGAAVDSSFEKHVKNDPANNKYENWPELIELHGCIPRYQE
;
A
#
# COMPACT_ATOMS: atom_id res chain seq x y z
N MET A 1 6.44 -2.94 -16.95
CA MET A 1 6.47 -1.46 -16.95
C MET A 1 5.25 -0.97 -16.19
N CYS A 2 5.38 0.12 -15.45
CA CYS A 2 4.30 0.71 -14.67
C CYS A 2 3.55 1.65 -15.60
N ASN A 3 2.33 1.33 -16.02
CA ASN A 3 1.68 2.08 -17.10
C ASN A 3 1.04 3.39 -16.59
N THR A 4 1.77 4.18 -15.80
CA THR A 4 1.29 5.46 -15.27
C THR A 4 1.52 6.57 -16.29
N LYS A 5 0.45 6.94 -17.00
CA LYS A 5 0.36 8.23 -17.72
C LYS A 5 0.08 9.40 -16.76
N VAL A 6 0.58 9.33 -15.52
CA VAL A 6 0.29 10.35 -14.52
C VAL A 6 1.31 11.47 -14.70
N GLU A 7 0.86 12.59 -15.24
CA GLU A 7 1.62 13.84 -15.19
C GLU A 7 1.50 14.43 -13.80
N CYS A 8 2.64 14.58 -13.12
CA CYS A 8 2.71 15.08 -11.76
C CYS A 8 3.40 16.44 -11.72
N PRO A 9 2.99 17.36 -10.83
CA PRO A 9 3.69 18.64 -10.60
C PRO A 9 5.17 18.45 -10.26
N GLU A 10 6.02 19.45 -10.53
CA GLU A 10 7.49 19.39 -10.35
C GLU A 10 7.93 18.94 -8.94
N GLU A 11 7.18 19.33 -7.91
CA GLU A 11 7.42 18.99 -6.51
C GLU A 11 6.60 17.79 -6.03
N SER A 12 6.47 16.75 -6.87
CA SER A 12 5.76 15.54 -6.48
C SER A 12 6.35 14.26 -7.09
N TYR A 13 6.04 13.14 -6.46
CA TYR A 13 6.35 11.81 -6.96
C TYR A 13 5.10 11.16 -7.53
N GLY A 14 5.14 10.80 -8.81
CA GLY A 14 4.12 9.92 -9.39
C GLY A 14 4.25 8.51 -8.83
N PHE A 15 3.14 7.91 -8.41
CA PHE A 15 3.12 6.54 -7.90
C PHE A 15 2.10 5.66 -8.62
N TYR A 16 2.36 4.36 -8.55
CA TYR A 16 1.44 3.30 -8.91
C TYR A 16 1.49 2.23 -7.84
N ILE A 17 0.33 1.77 -7.38
CA ILE A 17 0.23 0.65 -6.46
C ILE A 17 -0.88 -0.30 -6.89
N GLN A 18 -0.56 -1.59 -6.84
CA GLN A 18 -1.42 -2.70 -7.22
C GLN A 18 -1.30 -3.79 -6.14
N SER A 19 -2.43 -4.26 -5.61
CA SER A 19 -2.44 -5.45 -4.74
C SER A 19 -2.05 -6.71 -5.51
N GLY A 20 -1.77 -7.80 -4.81
CA GLY A 20 -1.64 -9.09 -5.46
C GLY A 20 -2.97 -9.57 -6.08
N ALA A 21 -2.87 -10.54 -7.00
CA ALA A 21 -4.00 -11.29 -7.51
C ALA A 21 -3.92 -12.73 -7.00
N ALA A 22 -4.83 -13.06 -6.07
CA ALA A 22 -4.80 -14.31 -5.31
C ALA A 22 -3.39 -14.59 -4.75
N ASN A 23 -2.87 -15.80 -5.01
CA ASN A 23 -1.53 -16.27 -4.63
C ASN A 23 -0.59 -16.47 -5.84
N VAL A 24 -0.97 -15.96 -7.01
CA VAL A 24 -0.25 -16.20 -8.28
C VAL A 24 0.45 -14.96 -8.82
N MET A 25 -0.09 -13.77 -8.54
CA MET A 25 0.50 -12.50 -8.96
C MET A 25 0.85 -11.67 -7.72
N PRO A 26 2.14 -11.45 -7.42
CA PRO A 26 2.55 -10.57 -6.34
C PRO A 26 2.14 -9.11 -6.59
N PRO A 27 2.03 -8.30 -5.53
CA PRO A 27 1.74 -6.87 -5.63
C PRO A 27 2.85 -6.15 -6.40
N LYS A 28 2.53 -4.94 -6.86
CA LYS A 28 3.46 -4.10 -7.61
C LYS A 28 3.37 -2.67 -7.10
N ILE A 29 4.51 -2.10 -6.73
CA ILE A 29 4.63 -0.68 -6.39
C ILE A 29 5.67 -0.05 -7.32
N CYS A 30 5.31 1.11 -7.85
CA CYS A 30 6.20 1.91 -8.67
C CYS A 30 6.23 3.36 -8.20
N LEU A 31 7.42 3.96 -8.29
CA LEU A 31 7.66 5.37 -8.04
C LEU A 31 8.33 5.95 -9.27
N GLN A 32 7.83 7.07 -9.78
CA GLN A 32 8.32 7.72 -11.01
C GLN A 32 8.50 6.73 -12.18
N ASN A 33 7.50 5.88 -12.41
CA ASN A 33 7.50 4.84 -13.45
C ASN A 33 8.59 3.75 -13.29
N LYS A 34 9.32 3.71 -12.17
CA LYS A 34 10.30 2.67 -11.86
C LYS A 34 9.69 1.67 -10.86
N PRO A 35 9.74 0.36 -11.14
CA PRO A 35 9.31 -0.64 -10.16
C PRO A 35 10.26 -0.60 -8.97
N VAL A 36 9.68 -0.57 -7.76
CA VAL A 36 10.41 -0.63 -6.48
C VAL A 36 9.98 -1.84 -5.65
N LEU A 37 8.79 -2.38 -5.94
CA LEU A 37 8.34 -3.65 -5.40
C LEU A 37 7.61 -4.46 -6.48
N GLY A 38 7.85 -5.77 -6.51
CA GLY A 38 7.04 -6.72 -7.27
C GLY A 38 7.81 -7.88 -7.88
N MET A 39 7.11 -8.67 -8.70
CA MET A 39 7.60 -9.96 -9.23
C MET A 39 8.97 -9.89 -9.93
N ILE A 40 9.22 -8.85 -10.74
CA ILE A 40 10.50 -8.70 -11.47
C ILE A 40 11.69 -8.51 -10.53
N LEU A 41 11.46 -7.85 -9.39
CA LEU A 41 12.49 -7.59 -8.38
C LEU A 41 12.62 -8.75 -7.38
N ASN A 42 11.69 -9.70 -7.41
CA ASN A 42 11.63 -10.84 -6.49
C ASN A 42 11.70 -10.42 -5.01
N ASN A 43 11.08 -9.29 -4.66
CA ASN A 43 11.11 -8.70 -3.32
C ASN A 43 9.71 -8.55 -2.68
N ALA A 44 8.70 -9.17 -3.27
CA ALA A 44 7.33 -9.19 -2.75
C ALA A 44 7.04 -10.51 -2.03
N GLY A 45 6.32 -10.45 -0.91
CA GLY A 45 5.97 -11.61 -0.09
C GLY A 45 4.51 -11.64 0.31
N ILE A 46 4.02 -12.80 0.75
CA ILE A 46 2.65 -12.96 1.25
C ILE A 46 2.42 -12.04 2.45
N GLY A 47 1.27 -11.36 2.46
CA GLY A 47 0.87 -10.42 3.51
C GLY A 47 1.00 -8.97 3.08
N ILE A 48 1.52 -8.14 3.98
CA ILE A 48 1.61 -6.69 3.80
C ILE A 48 2.98 -6.35 3.21
N ASN A 49 2.96 -5.69 2.06
CA ASN A 49 4.17 -5.22 1.38
C ASN A 49 4.19 -3.69 1.49
N ILE A 50 5.30 -3.15 1.98
CA ILE A 50 5.44 -1.72 2.28
C ILE A 50 6.62 -1.15 1.51
N VAL A 51 6.39 -0.02 0.86
CA VAL A 51 7.43 0.85 0.32
C VAL A 51 7.36 2.19 1.02
N ILE A 52 8.52 2.68 1.42
CA ILE A 52 8.67 3.96 2.09
C ILE A 52 9.56 4.82 1.22
N VAL A 53 9.16 6.07 1.08
CA VAL A 53 10.01 7.06 0.45
C VAL A 53 10.75 7.79 1.59
N ASN A 54 12.07 7.67 1.62
CA ASN A 54 13.00 8.31 2.57
C ASN A 54 13.24 7.64 3.97
N ASP A 55 13.29 6.30 4.12
CA ASP A 55 13.57 5.67 5.44
C ASP A 55 14.19 4.23 5.38
N VAL A 56 14.74 3.73 6.50
CA VAL A 56 15.47 2.44 6.64
C VAL A 56 15.21 1.73 7.99
N GLN A 57 14.07 1.02 8.23
CA GLN A 57 13.84 0.19 9.45
C GLN A 57 12.79 -0.96 9.30
N PRO A 58 12.69 -1.94 10.26
CA PRO A 58 11.71 -3.07 10.28
C PRO A 58 10.30 -2.75 10.84
N LEU A 59 9.23 -3.40 10.34
CA LEU A 59 7.79 -3.01 10.44
C LEU A 59 7.25 -2.28 11.70
N ILE A 60 7.34 -2.80 12.93
CA ILE A 60 6.72 -2.12 14.11
C ILE A 60 7.59 -0.95 14.58
N ASP A 61 8.89 -1.20 14.71
CA ASP A 61 9.86 -0.15 15.02
C ASP A 61 9.84 0.92 13.92
N PHE A 62 9.65 0.48 12.68
CA PHE A 62 9.40 1.30 11.50
C PHE A 62 8.14 2.15 11.65
N LEU A 63 6.97 1.56 11.90
CA LEU A 63 5.72 2.31 12.01
C LEU A 63 5.79 3.37 13.14
N LYS A 64 6.57 3.10 14.18
CA LYS A 64 6.87 4.07 15.25
C LYS A 64 7.88 5.14 14.80
N SER A 65 8.92 4.75 14.07
CA SER A 65 10.01 5.62 13.59
C SER A 65 9.67 6.47 12.38
N ILE A 66 8.48 6.32 11.76
CA ILE A 66 8.04 7.18 10.67
C ILE A 66 8.08 8.64 11.13
N ASP A 67 9.05 9.37 10.59
CA ASP A 67 9.20 10.80 10.75
C ASP A 67 8.01 11.56 10.18
N LYS A 68 7.76 12.75 10.74
CA LYS A 68 6.75 13.65 10.18
C LYS A 68 7.14 14.00 8.74
N GLY A 69 6.17 13.90 7.82
CA GLY A 69 6.39 14.18 6.41
C GLY A 69 6.74 12.98 5.54
N SER A 70 7.06 11.83 6.13
CA SER A 70 7.27 10.58 5.39
C SER A 70 5.96 10.03 4.83
N VAL A 71 6.05 9.45 3.63
CA VAL A 71 4.91 8.83 2.92
C VAL A 71 5.12 7.33 2.80
N VAL A 72 4.06 6.59 3.13
CA VAL A 72 4.01 5.14 3.20
C VAL A 72 3.04 4.61 2.15
N LEU A 73 3.51 3.68 1.32
CA LEU A 73 2.72 2.98 0.33
C LEU A 73 2.58 1.52 0.74
N ILE A 74 1.35 1.02 0.85
CA ILE A 74 1.03 -0.33 1.31
C ILE A 74 0.18 -1.07 0.29
N ALA A 75 0.57 -2.29 -0.07
CA ALA A 75 -0.21 -3.20 -0.90
C ALA A 75 -0.27 -4.59 -0.27
N THR A 76 -1.46 -5.21 -0.28
CA THR A 76 -1.64 -6.58 0.24
C THR A 76 -1.39 -7.65 -0.81
N TYR A 77 -0.94 -8.82 -0.37
CA TYR A 77 -0.78 -10.03 -1.18
C TYR A 77 -1.31 -11.25 -0.46
N ASP A 78 -2.18 -12.01 -1.11
CA ASP A 78 -2.83 -13.22 -0.60
C ASP A 78 -3.65 -12.96 0.68
N GLU A 79 -3.01 -12.75 1.82
CA GLU A 79 -3.65 -12.66 3.14
C GLU A 79 -2.93 -11.65 4.05
N PRO A 80 -3.50 -10.45 4.30
CA PRO A 80 -2.83 -9.41 5.08
C PRO A 80 -3.18 -9.36 6.57
N ALA A 81 -4.27 -9.99 7.01
CA ALA A 81 -4.89 -9.74 8.32
C ALA A 81 -4.36 -10.65 9.43
N SER A 82 -3.98 -11.90 9.16
CA SER A 82 -3.65 -12.87 10.22
C SER A 82 -2.41 -12.49 11.04
N LYS A 83 -1.52 -11.67 10.47
CA LYS A 83 -0.31 -11.19 11.15
C LYS A 83 -0.44 -9.78 11.74
N LEU A 84 -1.60 -9.14 11.61
CA LEU A 84 -1.86 -7.82 12.18
C LEU A 84 -2.38 -7.93 13.62
N ASN A 85 -1.67 -7.32 14.57
CA ASN A 85 -2.16 -7.08 15.93
C ASN A 85 -2.77 -5.68 16.06
N ASP A 86 -3.39 -5.40 17.21
CA ASP A 86 -4.07 -4.13 17.48
C ASP A 86 -3.12 -2.93 17.42
N GLU A 87 -1.86 -3.11 17.84
CA GLU A 87 -0.84 -2.07 17.78
C GLU A 87 -0.50 -1.69 16.34
N ALA A 88 -0.25 -2.67 15.46
CA ALA A 88 0.01 -2.44 14.04
C ALA A 88 -1.19 -1.76 13.35
N ARG A 89 -2.42 -2.20 13.66
CA ARG A 89 -3.65 -1.57 13.11
C ARG A 89 -3.79 -0.12 13.58
N LYS A 90 -3.51 0.14 14.85
CA LYS A 90 -3.52 1.50 15.40
C LYS A 90 -2.50 2.40 14.71
N LEU A 91 -1.26 1.93 14.55
CA LEU A 91 -0.20 2.71 13.89
C LEU A 91 -0.55 2.99 12.42
N MET A 92 -1.10 2.03 11.68
CA MET A 92 -1.56 2.26 10.31
C MET A 92 -2.75 3.23 10.22
N ALA A 93 -3.65 3.21 11.22
CA ALA A 93 -4.74 4.17 11.31
C ALA A 93 -4.21 5.59 11.59
N GLU A 94 -3.15 5.74 12.39
CA GLU A 94 -2.47 7.02 12.63
C GLU A 94 -1.80 7.59 11.36
N LEU A 95 -1.50 6.75 10.36
CA LEU A 95 -1.02 7.19 9.04
C LEU A 95 -2.15 7.69 8.12
N GLY A 96 -3.42 7.52 8.52
CA GLY A 96 -4.59 7.96 7.77
C GLY A 96 -5.50 6.85 7.25
N SER A 97 -5.19 5.57 7.49
CA SER A 97 -6.03 4.47 7.02
C SER A 97 -7.35 4.39 7.78
N THR A 98 -8.44 4.31 7.04
CA THR A 98 -9.79 4.06 7.56
C THR A 98 -10.18 2.59 7.49
N ALA A 99 -9.64 1.85 6.52
CA ALA A 99 -10.00 0.45 6.30
C ALA A 99 -9.26 -0.52 7.23
N VAL A 100 -8.06 -0.19 7.70
CA VAL A 100 -7.16 -1.12 8.40
C VAL A 100 -7.76 -1.72 9.68
N GLN A 101 -8.63 -1.00 10.39
CA GLN A 101 -9.29 -1.53 11.60
C GLN A 101 -10.25 -2.68 11.27
N SER A 102 -10.80 -2.68 10.06
CA SER A 102 -11.77 -3.67 9.59
C SER A 102 -11.19 -4.69 8.59
N LEU A 103 -9.88 -4.64 8.32
CA LEU A 103 -9.23 -5.51 7.34
C LEU A 103 -9.24 -6.98 7.78
N ARG A 104 -9.78 -7.85 6.94
CA ARG A 104 -10.02 -9.29 7.21
C ARG A 104 -9.18 -10.20 6.31
N PHE A 105 -9.27 -11.49 6.61
CA PHE A 105 -8.59 -12.58 5.90
C PHE A 105 -8.85 -12.51 4.39
N ARG A 106 -7.75 -12.33 3.63
CA ARG A 106 -7.70 -12.22 2.16
C ARG A 106 -8.38 -11.00 1.54
N ASP A 107 -8.64 -9.95 2.31
CA ASP A 107 -9.07 -8.69 1.73
C ASP A 107 -7.98 -8.09 0.82
N SER A 108 -8.38 -7.52 -0.31
CA SER A 108 -7.50 -6.70 -1.15
C SER A 108 -7.49 -5.28 -0.57
N TRP A 109 -6.32 -4.75 -0.25
CA TRP A 109 -6.15 -3.40 0.28
C TRP A 109 -4.91 -2.73 -0.31
N VAL A 110 -5.07 -1.48 -0.73
CA VAL A 110 -3.99 -0.58 -1.12
C VAL A 110 -4.18 0.76 -0.42
N PHE A 111 -3.09 1.33 0.06
CA PHE A 111 -3.12 2.56 0.85
C PHE A 111 -1.88 3.40 0.61
N VAL A 112 -2.06 4.71 0.51
CA VAL A 112 -0.99 5.71 0.58
C VAL A 112 -1.35 6.71 1.66
N GLY A 113 -0.47 6.87 2.64
CA GLY A 113 -0.66 7.80 3.75
C GLY A 113 0.66 8.23 4.36
N GLY A 114 0.62 8.91 5.50
CA GLY A 114 1.83 9.42 6.13
C GLY A 114 1.53 10.24 7.37
N ARG A 115 2.44 10.22 8.35
CA ARG A 115 2.26 10.98 9.59
C ARG A 115 2.53 12.46 9.31
N GLY A 116 1.48 13.28 9.33
CA GLY A 116 1.59 14.72 9.08
C GLY A 116 1.97 15.09 7.63
N ALA A 117 2.01 14.13 6.71
CA ALA A 117 2.17 14.38 5.30
C ALA A 117 0.82 14.81 4.70
N ALA A 118 0.83 15.79 3.79
CA ALA A 118 -0.36 16.22 3.05
C ALA A 118 -0.71 15.21 1.95
N VAL A 119 -1.06 13.98 2.35
CA VAL A 119 -1.50 12.91 1.45
C VAL A 119 -3.02 12.96 1.31
N ASP A 120 -3.51 12.84 0.09
CA ASP A 120 -4.95 12.82 -0.20
C ASP A 120 -5.62 11.60 0.47
N SER A 121 -6.66 11.84 1.25
CA SER A 121 -7.49 10.80 1.89
C SER A 121 -8.13 9.82 0.91
N SER A 122 -8.21 10.16 -0.38
CA SER A 122 -8.73 9.30 -1.44
C SER A 122 -7.75 8.19 -1.87
N PHE A 123 -6.51 8.20 -1.40
CA PHE A 123 -5.53 7.16 -1.71
C PHE A 123 -5.66 5.92 -0.81
N GLU A 124 -6.88 5.43 -0.65
CA GLU A 124 -7.17 4.16 0.01
C GLU A 124 -8.25 3.41 -0.80
N LYS A 125 -8.01 2.13 -1.08
CA LYS A 125 -9.02 1.22 -1.63
C LYS A 125 -9.00 -0.11 -0.89
N HIS A 126 -10.19 -0.66 -0.69
CA HIS A 126 -10.40 -1.92 0.01
C HIS A 126 -11.51 -2.71 -0.69
N VAL A 127 -11.27 -3.99 -0.94
CA VAL A 127 -12.29 -4.94 -1.41
C VAL A 127 -12.28 -6.13 -0.47
N LYS A 128 -13.45 -6.42 0.11
CA LYS A 128 -13.64 -7.51 1.05
C LYS A 128 -13.60 -8.85 0.32
N ASN A 129 -12.98 -9.84 0.96
CA ASN A 129 -13.16 -11.22 0.59
C ASN A 129 -14.60 -11.65 0.88
N ASP A 130 -15.38 -11.87 -0.16
CA ASP A 130 -16.78 -12.28 -0.11
C ASP A 130 -17.03 -13.38 -1.15
N PRO A 131 -17.26 -14.64 -0.74
CA PRO A 131 -17.47 -15.76 -1.66
C PRO A 131 -18.53 -15.53 -2.73
N ALA A 132 -19.54 -14.69 -2.47
CA ALA A 132 -20.58 -14.37 -3.45
C ALA A 132 -20.13 -13.41 -4.55
N ASN A 133 -19.12 -12.58 -4.27
CA ASN A 133 -18.69 -11.47 -5.13
C ASN A 133 -17.21 -11.55 -5.55
N ASN A 134 -16.50 -12.59 -5.11
CA ASN A 134 -15.09 -12.76 -5.40
C ASN A 134 -14.83 -12.99 -6.90
N LYS A 135 -13.80 -12.32 -7.42
CA LYS A 135 -13.34 -12.50 -8.81
C LYS A 135 -12.55 -13.78 -9.01
N TYR A 136 -11.81 -14.21 -7.99
CA TYR A 136 -11.09 -15.47 -7.94
C TYR A 136 -11.75 -16.38 -6.91
N GLU A 137 -11.57 -17.70 -6.99
CA GLU A 137 -12.31 -18.68 -6.16
C GLU A 137 -12.48 -18.26 -4.69
N ASN A 138 -11.39 -17.87 -4.02
CA ASN A 138 -11.40 -17.44 -2.62
C ASN A 138 -10.70 -16.09 -2.38
N TRP A 139 -10.56 -15.27 -3.42
CA TRP A 139 -9.95 -13.94 -3.33
C TRP A 139 -10.74 -12.89 -4.11
N PRO A 140 -10.86 -11.68 -3.57
CA PRO A 140 -11.44 -10.56 -4.29
C PRO A 140 -10.57 -10.13 -5.48
N GLU A 141 -11.13 -9.25 -6.33
CA GLU A 141 -10.37 -8.65 -7.43
C GLU A 141 -9.14 -7.86 -6.92
N LEU A 142 -8.07 -7.83 -7.73
CA LEU A 142 -6.93 -6.96 -7.49
C LEU A 142 -7.35 -5.49 -7.64
N ILE A 143 -6.78 -4.61 -6.85
CA ILE A 143 -7.10 -3.18 -6.88
C ILE A 143 -5.88 -2.32 -7.14
N GLU A 144 -6.12 -1.20 -7.81
CA GLU A 144 -5.09 -0.28 -8.27
C GLU A 144 -5.39 1.15 -7.82
N LEU A 145 -4.33 1.85 -7.44
CA LEU A 145 -4.30 3.30 -7.21
C LEU A 145 -3.10 3.90 -7.92
N HIS A 146 -3.27 5.13 -8.39
CA HIS A 146 -2.21 5.94 -8.94
C HIS A 146 -2.52 7.41 -8.65
N GLY A 147 -1.48 8.23 -8.58
CA GLY A 147 -1.61 9.64 -8.26
C GLY A 147 -0.26 10.30 -8.09
N CYS A 148 -0.28 11.51 -7.52
CA CYS A 148 0.91 12.29 -7.22
C CYS A 148 1.00 12.53 -5.71
N ILE A 149 2.14 12.22 -5.13
CA ILE A 149 2.44 12.47 -3.71
C ILE A 149 3.27 13.76 -3.66
N PRO A 150 2.83 14.82 -2.95
CA PRO A 150 3.62 16.03 -2.76
C PRO A 150 4.96 15.68 -2.10
N ARG A 151 6.05 16.29 -2.56
CA ARG A 151 7.32 16.26 -1.83
C ARG A 151 7.14 17.00 -0.53
N TYR A 152 7.55 16.38 0.56
CA TYR A 152 7.69 17.09 1.82
C TYR A 152 8.82 18.12 1.67
N GLN A 153 8.50 19.39 1.86
CA GLN A 153 9.48 20.47 1.99
C GLN A 153 9.64 20.72 3.49
N GLU A 154 10.89 20.68 3.98
CA GLU A 154 11.24 20.95 5.39
C GLU A 154 10.78 22.33 5.87
#